data_AF-A0A420Y867-F1
#
_entry.id   AF-A0A420Y867-F1
#
_cell.length_a   1.000
_cell.length_b   1.000
_cell.length_c   1.000
_cell.angle_alpha   90.00
_cell.angle_beta   90.00
_cell.angle_gamma   90.00
#
_symmetry.space_group_name_H-M   'P 1'
#
loop_
_entity.id
_entity.type
_entity.pdbx_description
1 polymer ?
#
loop_
_entity_poly.entity_id
_entity_poly.type
_entity_poly.pdbx_seq_one_letter_code
_entity_poly.pdbx_strand_id
1 'polypeptide(L)'
;MEVNIVVEIMIPHNGRHPRHPTPFYPVPDIGPFDMYSDVAAMAIRIEWQKDDGQWISRPLTLTRTKLASSATGTGITTTKFGPEVEYMTMAWLRCVKFMGSLMQWEWQSKKPFVQLMVRYPGRVRCIETDFLGQKYVVSIADKIKRPEPKLLDLEQTAALLRKRYGSENMMIGLPPKKGWWAVPGEDMRGLINRTRCDMCVFSNDNRSKCTNRKASHEQGTEKFSCDLCKSLRRWCTWTRVANDRVHIEYPFLVVPFSLKYKLQGIPAPPINIDLLNIDSEEKDEDKAEAMTQVDEDEDEDEDGEE
;
A
#
# COMPACT_ATOMS: atom_id res chain seq x y z
N MET A 1 -23.88 1.64 -19.83
CA MET A 1 -23.57 1.13 -18.48
C MET A 1 -22.38 1.91 -17.97
N GLU A 2 -22.61 2.79 -17.02
CA GLU A 2 -21.55 3.59 -16.41
C GLU A 2 -20.86 2.78 -15.31
N VAL A 3 -19.54 2.87 -15.27
CA VAL A 3 -18.69 2.15 -14.31
C VAL A 3 -17.65 3.11 -13.78
N ASN A 4 -17.61 3.30 -12.46
CA ASN A 4 -16.60 4.10 -11.78
C ASN A 4 -15.62 3.21 -11.05
N ILE A 5 -14.35 3.60 -11.09
CA ILE A 5 -13.30 3.01 -10.25
C ILE A 5 -12.97 4.05 -9.19
N VAL A 6 -13.32 3.75 -7.94
CA VAL A 6 -13.07 4.61 -6.79
C VAL A 6 -11.86 4.08 -6.04
N VAL A 7 -10.87 4.94 -5.82
CA VAL A 7 -9.68 4.66 -5.01
C VAL A 7 -9.77 5.47 -3.73
N GLU A 8 -9.77 4.78 -2.59
CA GLU A 8 -9.86 5.38 -1.26
C GLU A 8 -8.50 5.25 -0.58
N ILE A 9 -7.98 6.32 0.00
CA ILE A 9 -6.73 6.32 0.75
C ILE A 9 -7.01 6.94 2.11
N MET A 10 -6.82 6.16 3.18
CA MET A 10 -6.93 6.72 4.52
C MET A 10 -5.78 7.70 4.79
N ILE A 11 -6.10 8.87 5.34
CA ILE A 11 -5.13 9.92 5.64
C ILE A 11 -4.28 9.51 6.86
N PRO A 12 -2.96 9.78 6.87
CA PRO A 12 -2.11 9.48 8.01
C PRO A 12 -2.58 10.13 9.31
N HIS A 13 -2.44 9.40 10.42
CA HIS A 13 -2.51 9.95 11.77
C HIS A 13 -1.21 9.60 12.51
N ASN A 14 -0.55 10.58 13.11
CA ASN A 14 0.77 10.42 13.77
C ASN A 14 1.86 9.80 12.87
N GLY A 15 1.91 10.22 11.60
CA GLY A 15 2.95 9.79 10.65
C GLY A 15 2.79 8.38 10.08
N ARG A 16 1.68 7.68 10.34
CA ARG A 16 1.35 6.38 9.73
C ARG A 16 -0.05 6.37 9.14
N HIS A 17 -0.24 5.69 8.02
CA HIS A 17 -1.57 5.50 7.48
C HIS A 17 -2.33 4.43 8.27
N PRO A 18 -3.58 4.69 8.71
CA PRO A 18 -4.40 3.67 9.32
C PRO A 18 -4.83 2.65 8.23
N ARG A 19 -5.06 1.41 8.64
CA ARG A 19 -5.53 0.36 7.71
C ARG A 19 -6.97 0.67 7.29
N HIS A 20 -7.24 0.55 5.99
CA HIS A 20 -8.59 0.62 5.44
C HIS A 20 -9.41 -0.61 5.92
N PRO A 21 -10.72 -0.47 6.22
CA PRO A 21 -11.56 -1.62 6.56
C PRO A 21 -11.64 -2.68 5.45
N THR A 22 -11.48 -2.26 4.20
CA THR A 22 -11.58 -3.09 2.99
C THR A 22 -10.34 -2.98 2.09
N PRO A 23 -9.13 -3.28 2.60
CA PRO A 23 -7.89 -2.93 1.91
C PRO A 23 -7.79 -3.67 0.57
N PHE A 24 -7.32 -2.98 -0.47
CA PHE A 24 -7.11 -3.59 -1.77
C PHE A 24 -6.04 -4.67 -1.71
N TYR A 25 -4.93 -4.38 -1.00
CA TYR A 25 -3.86 -5.33 -0.76
C TYR A 25 -3.68 -5.59 0.75
N PRO A 26 -4.22 -6.70 1.28
CA PRO A 26 -4.15 -7.02 2.70
C PRO A 26 -2.75 -7.56 3.05
N VAL A 27 -1.84 -6.65 3.39
CA VAL A 27 -0.48 -6.98 3.84
C VAL A 27 -0.41 -7.10 5.37
N PRO A 28 0.54 -7.86 5.92
CA PRO A 28 0.87 -7.80 7.35
C PRO A 28 1.34 -6.40 7.77
N ASP A 29 1.20 -6.09 9.06
CA ASP A 29 1.59 -4.80 9.64
C ASP A 29 3.11 -4.57 9.65
N ILE A 30 3.87 -5.66 9.55
CA ILE A 30 5.33 -5.64 9.51
C ILE A 30 5.75 -6.51 8.33
N GLY A 31 6.51 -5.91 7.42
CA GLY A 31 7.10 -6.58 6.27
C GLY A 31 8.53 -6.10 6.02
N PRO A 32 9.03 -6.27 4.78
CA PRO A 32 10.43 -6.01 4.46
C PRO A 32 10.80 -4.52 4.47
N PHE A 33 9.83 -3.61 4.37
CA PHE A 33 10.05 -2.16 4.40
C PHE A 33 9.43 -1.54 5.65
N ASP A 34 10.00 -0.44 6.13
CA ASP A 34 9.48 0.34 7.26
C ASP A 34 8.05 0.87 7.04
N MET A 35 7.72 1.25 5.81
CA MET A 35 6.37 1.66 5.39
C MET A 35 5.56 0.55 4.73
N TYR A 36 5.91 -0.73 4.93
CA TYR A 36 5.28 -1.83 4.20
C TYR A 36 3.77 -1.90 4.39
N SER A 37 3.29 -1.62 5.60
CA SER A 37 1.86 -1.67 5.94
C SER A 37 1.04 -0.50 5.38
N ASP A 38 1.68 0.59 4.93
CA ASP A 38 0.98 1.80 4.50
C ASP A 38 0.05 1.52 3.30
N VAL A 39 0.39 0.54 2.47
CA VAL A 39 -0.46 0.12 1.34
C VAL A 39 -1.80 -0.48 1.77
N ALA A 40 -1.92 -0.93 3.03
CA ALA A 40 -3.19 -1.41 3.58
C ALA A 40 -4.16 -0.25 3.89
N ALA A 41 -3.73 1.00 3.79
CA ALA A 41 -4.60 2.17 3.88
C ALA A 41 -5.37 2.47 2.59
N MET A 42 -4.97 1.83 1.48
CA MET A 42 -5.59 2.01 0.19
C MET A 42 -6.63 0.92 -0.07
N ALA A 43 -7.80 1.32 -0.55
CA ALA A 43 -8.82 0.45 -1.09
C ALA A 43 -9.22 0.85 -2.50
N ILE A 44 -9.76 -0.12 -3.24
CA ILE A 44 -10.32 0.10 -4.56
C ILE A 44 -11.71 -0.49 -4.53
N ARG A 45 -12.72 0.24 -4.99
CA ARG A 45 -14.07 -0.29 -5.21
C ARG A 45 -14.56 0.08 -6.59
N ILE A 46 -15.35 -0.82 -7.18
CA ILE A 46 -16.04 -0.55 -8.44
C ILE A 46 -17.46 -0.13 -8.08
N GLU A 47 -17.93 0.95 -8.70
CA GLU A 47 -19.34 1.36 -8.68
C GLU A 47 -19.90 1.21 -10.09
N TRP A 48 -21.13 0.74 -10.22
CA TRP A 48 -21.79 0.67 -11.52
C TRP A 48 -23.30 0.72 -11.38
N GLN A 49 -23.95 1.16 -12.46
CA GLN A 49 -25.39 1.16 -12.56
C GLN A 49 -25.89 -0.19 -13.10
N LYS A 50 -26.88 -0.79 -12.44
CA LYS A 50 -27.64 -1.93 -12.95
C LYS A 50 -28.65 -1.49 -14.01
N ASP A 51 -29.23 -2.46 -14.72
CA ASP A 51 -30.27 -2.22 -15.74
C ASP A 51 -31.55 -1.57 -15.16
N ASP A 52 -31.83 -1.75 -13.87
CA ASP A 52 -32.94 -1.13 -13.15
C ASP A 52 -32.66 0.32 -12.70
N GLY A 53 -31.50 0.86 -13.08
CA GLY A 53 -31.05 2.21 -12.72
C GLY A 53 -30.41 2.31 -11.33
N GLN A 54 -30.42 1.25 -10.53
CA GLN A 54 -29.81 1.24 -9.19
C GLN A 54 -28.28 1.21 -9.27
N TRP A 55 -27.63 2.13 -8.55
CA TRP A 55 -26.19 2.10 -8.38
C TRP A 55 -25.76 1.13 -7.28
N ILE A 56 -24.73 0.35 -7.56
CA ILE A 56 -24.15 -0.61 -6.63
C ILE A 56 -22.64 -0.46 -6.58
N SER A 57 -22.06 -0.77 -5.42
CA SER A 57 -20.62 -0.76 -5.20
C SER A 57 -20.12 -2.10 -4.67
N ARG A 58 -18.87 -2.41 -5.00
CA ARG A 58 -18.16 -3.57 -4.46
C ARG A 58 -16.67 -3.28 -4.30
N PRO A 59 -16.13 -3.41 -3.07
CA PRO A 59 -14.70 -3.40 -2.84
C PRO A 59 -13.99 -4.55 -3.57
N LEU A 60 -12.85 -4.22 -4.16
CA LEU A 60 -11.91 -5.16 -4.73
C LEU A 60 -10.83 -5.48 -3.70
N THR A 61 -10.53 -6.76 -3.57
CA THR A 61 -9.39 -7.21 -2.78
C THR A 61 -8.60 -8.22 -3.58
N LEU A 62 -7.29 -8.09 -3.50
CA LEU A 62 -6.35 -8.97 -4.15
C LEU A 62 -6.27 -10.30 -3.38
N THR A 63 -7.12 -11.25 -3.77
CA THR A 63 -7.35 -12.50 -3.01
C THR A 63 -6.32 -13.61 -3.28
N ARG A 64 -5.36 -13.41 -4.19
CA ARG A 64 -4.44 -14.48 -4.64
C ARG A 64 -3.04 -14.02 -5.03
N THR A 65 -2.49 -12.99 -4.39
CA THR A 65 -1.08 -12.68 -4.64
C THR A 65 -0.19 -13.70 -3.96
N LYS A 66 0.42 -14.56 -4.79
CA LYS A 66 1.74 -15.08 -4.45
C LYS A 66 2.60 -13.85 -4.10
N LEU A 67 3.36 -13.91 -3.01
CA LEU A 67 4.40 -12.93 -2.70
C LEU A 67 5.54 -13.09 -3.72
N ALA A 68 5.22 -12.85 -4.99
CA ALA A 68 6.15 -12.88 -6.10
C ALA A 68 6.88 -11.55 -6.10
N SER A 69 8.20 -11.65 -5.99
CA SER A 69 9.11 -10.54 -6.07
C SER A 69 8.96 -9.78 -7.40
N SER A 70 9.14 -8.46 -7.38
CA SER A 70 9.25 -7.65 -8.59
C SER A 70 10.46 -8.02 -9.45
N ALA A 71 11.48 -8.65 -8.85
CA ALA A 71 12.65 -9.20 -9.54
C ALA A 71 12.34 -10.36 -10.50
N THR A 72 11.10 -10.87 -10.53
CA THR A 72 10.68 -11.84 -11.55
C THR A 72 10.23 -11.17 -12.86
N GLY A 73 10.17 -9.83 -12.91
CA GLY A 73 9.86 -9.07 -14.11
C GLY A 73 11.06 -9.00 -15.07
N THR A 74 10.79 -9.02 -16.38
CA THR A 74 11.84 -8.83 -17.39
C THR A 74 12.55 -7.49 -17.18
N GLY A 75 13.87 -7.54 -17.01
CA GLY A 75 14.71 -6.34 -16.85
C GLY A 75 14.78 -5.73 -15.45
N ILE A 76 14.11 -6.30 -14.44
CA ILE A 76 14.25 -5.89 -13.03
C ILE A 76 15.19 -6.86 -12.31
N THR A 77 16.44 -6.45 -12.08
CA THR A 77 17.44 -7.26 -11.39
C THR A 77 18.00 -6.53 -10.17
N THR A 78 18.48 -7.29 -9.18
CA THR A 78 19.14 -6.74 -7.99
C THR A 78 20.42 -5.98 -8.34
N THR A 79 21.13 -6.40 -9.39
CA THR A 79 22.30 -5.68 -9.91
C THR A 79 21.96 -4.27 -10.41
N LYS A 80 20.81 -4.11 -11.08
CA LYS A 80 20.40 -2.83 -11.65
C LYS A 80 19.71 -1.91 -10.65
N PHE A 81 18.86 -2.49 -9.79
CA PHE A 81 17.96 -1.71 -8.94
C PHE A 81 18.29 -1.79 -7.45
N GLY A 82 19.20 -2.66 -7.03
CA GLY A 82 19.52 -2.93 -5.62
C GLY A 82 18.77 -4.13 -5.04
N PRO A 83 19.17 -4.63 -3.86
CA PRO A 83 18.57 -5.79 -3.21
C PRO A 83 17.08 -5.60 -2.83
N GLU A 84 16.60 -4.36 -2.74
CA GLU A 84 15.23 -4.01 -2.39
C GLU A 84 14.20 -4.70 -3.32
N VAL A 85 14.50 -4.79 -4.61
CA VAL A 85 13.57 -5.34 -5.61
C VAL A 85 13.24 -6.81 -5.39
N GLU A 86 14.11 -7.55 -4.69
CA GLU A 86 13.85 -8.94 -4.29
C GLU A 86 12.65 -9.02 -3.34
N TYR A 87 12.43 -7.99 -2.51
CA TYR A 87 11.42 -7.97 -1.46
C TYR A 87 10.22 -7.07 -1.77
N MET A 88 10.27 -6.29 -2.85
CA MET A 88 9.10 -5.55 -3.35
C MET A 88 8.18 -6.51 -4.08
N THR A 89 6.98 -6.75 -3.58
CA THR A 89 5.96 -7.47 -4.37
C THR A 89 5.37 -6.53 -5.42
N MET A 90 4.98 -7.06 -6.58
CA MET A 90 4.32 -6.23 -7.62
C MET A 90 3.03 -5.56 -7.12
N ALA A 91 2.30 -6.21 -6.21
CA ALA A 91 1.11 -5.63 -5.61
C ALA A 91 1.43 -4.47 -4.67
N TRP A 92 2.44 -4.64 -3.81
CA TRP A 92 2.93 -3.55 -2.96
C TRP A 92 3.36 -2.36 -3.81
N LEU A 93 4.18 -2.61 -4.84
CA LEU A 93 4.65 -1.59 -5.77
C LEU A 93 3.51 -0.82 -6.43
N ARG A 94 2.49 -1.53 -6.95
CA ARG A 94 1.32 -0.88 -7.57
C ARG A 94 0.55 0.00 -6.59
N CYS A 95 0.35 -0.47 -5.35
CA CYS A 95 -0.31 0.34 -4.33
C CYS A 95 0.49 1.61 -4.00
N VAL A 96 1.81 1.48 -3.83
CA VAL A 96 2.71 2.64 -3.62
C VAL A 96 2.64 3.61 -4.78
N LYS A 97 2.57 3.13 -6.04
CA LYS A 97 2.42 4.00 -7.21
C LYS A 97 1.08 4.73 -7.24
N PHE A 98 -0.03 4.05 -6.93
CA PHE A 98 -1.35 4.68 -6.83
C PHE A 98 -1.39 5.74 -5.73
N MET A 99 -0.93 5.38 -4.52
CA MET A 99 -0.85 6.32 -3.40
C MET A 99 0.05 7.50 -3.74
N GLY A 100 1.22 7.26 -4.32
CA GLY A 100 2.15 8.30 -4.71
C GLY A 100 1.61 9.23 -5.80
N SER A 101 0.83 8.70 -6.76
CA SER A 101 0.14 9.52 -7.76
C SER A 101 -0.92 10.42 -7.12
N LEU A 102 -1.85 9.83 -6.38
CA LEU A 102 -3.01 10.55 -5.84
C LEU A 102 -2.63 11.53 -4.71
N MET A 103 -1.62 11.17 -3.91
CA MET A 103 -1.11 12.01 -2.82
C MET A 103 0.10 12.86 -3.24
N GLN A 104 0.44 12.89 -4.54
CA GLN A 104 1.54 13.70 -5.09
C GLN A 104 2.92 13.50 -4.40
N TRP A 105 3.31 12.25 -4.10
CA TRP A 105 4.55 11.94 -3.36
C TRP A 105 5.83 12.14 -4.16
N GLU A 106 6.74 12.97 -3.65
CA GLU A 106 8.07 13.18 -4.21
C GLU A 106 9.13 12.47 -3.37
N TRP A 107 9.70 11.41 -3.94
CA TRP A 107 10.76 10.66 -3.28
C TRP A 107 12.03 11.50 -3.18
N GLN A 108 12.56 11.66 -1.97
CA GLN A 108 13.76 12.46 -1.70
C GLN A 108 15.08 11.77 -2.10
N SER A 109 15.00 10.56 -2.65
CA SER A 109 16.16 9.73 -2.96
C SER A 109 16.38 9.53 -4.46
N LYS A 110 17.65 9.36 -4.81
CA LYS A 110 18.11 9.01 -6.15
C LYS A 110 18.47 7.51 -6.29
N LYS A 111 18.13 6.67 -5.30
CA LYS A 111 18.42 5.23 -5.38
C LYS A 111 17.70 4.60 -6.58
N PRO A 112 18.35 3.66 -7.30
CA PRO A 112 17.78 3.07 -8.50
C PRO A 112 16.38 2.49 -8.34
N PHE A 113 16.08 1.71 -7.28
CA PHE A 113 14.76 1.10 -7.11
C PHE A 113 13.61 2.12 -6.99
N VAL A 114 13.89 3.36 -6.58
CA VAL A 114 12.89 4.43 -6.49
C VAL A 114 12.28 4.74 -7.85
N GLN A 115 13.03 4.54 -8.94
CA GLN A 115 12.53 4.69 -10.31
C GLN A 115 11.38 3.73 -10.63
N LEU A 116 11.27 2.61 -9.91
CA LEU A 116 10.16 1.67 -10.08
C LEU A 116 8.86 2.17 -9.44
N MET A 117 8.97 3.07 -8.45
CA MET A 117 7.87 3.66 -7.68
C MET A 117 7.43 5.03 -8.22
N VAL A 118 7.87 5.39 -9.43
CA VAL A 118 7.47 6.65 -10.08
C VAL A 118 5.96 6.68 -10.27
N ARG A 119 5.35 7.82 -9.99
CA ARG A 119 3.92 8.07 -10.11
C ARG A 119 3.44 7.74 -11.52
N TYR A 120 2.21 7.25 -11.66
CA TYR A 120 1.52 7.28 -12.94
C TYR A 120 1.39 8.73 -13.44
N PRO A 121 1.61 8.97 -14.75
CA PRO A 121 1.43 10.30 -15.32
C PRO A 121 -0.05 10.69 -15.20
N GLY A 122 -0.30 11.92 -14.74
CA GLY A 122 -1.65 12.45 -14.57
C GLY A 122 -1.62 13.81 -13.89
N ARG A 123 -2.66 14.61 -14.14
CA ARG A 123 -2.94 15.83 -13.37
C ARG A 123 -3.80 15.45 -12.18
N VAL A 124 -3.40 15.89 -10.98
CA VAL A 124 -4.22 15.72 -9.77
C VAL A 124 -4.59 17.10 -9.29
N ARG A 125 -5.89 17.34 -9.17
CA ARG A 125 -6.46 18.57 -8.63
C ARG A 125 -7.04 18.26 -7.26
N CYS A 126 -6.91 19.19 -6.32
CA CYS A 126 -7.63 19.16 -5.06
C CYS A 126 -8.96 19.86 -5.24
N ILE A 127 -10.03 19.31 -4.68
CA ILE A 127 -11.34 19.96 -4.64
C ILE A 127 -11.69 20.18 -3.18
N GLU A 128 -11.76 21.44 -2.78
CA GLU A 128 -12.12 21.84 -1.43
C GLU A 128 -13.50 22.49 -1.44
N THR A 129 -14.28 22.22 -0.39
CA THR A 129 -15.59 22.86 -0.23
C THR A 129 -15.43 24.13 0.59
N ASP A 130 -15.63 25.28 -0.03
CA ASP A 130 -15.75 26.55 0.67
C ASP A 130 -17.20 26.70 1.13
N PHE A 131 -17.45 26.29 2.38
CA PHE A 131 -18.79 26.33 2.98
C PHE A 131 -19.34 27.75 3.11
N LEU A 132 -18.47 28.75 3.31
CA LEU A 132 -18.89 30.15 3.46
C LEU A 132 -19.23 30.76 2.10
N GLY A 133 -18.40 30.48 1.10
CA GLY A 133 -18.62 30.91 -0.29
C GLY A 133 -19.60 30.04 -1.07
N GLN A 134 -20.11 28.95 -0.48
CA GLN A 134 -20.96 27.94 -1.13
C GLN A 134 -20.43 27.47 -2.50
N LYS A 135 -19.11 27.32 -2.60
CA LYS A 135 -18.43 26.96 -3.86
C LYS A 135 -17.44 25.82 -3.67
N TYR A 136 -17.13 25.15 -4.77
CA TYR A 136 -15.98 24.27 -4.84
C TYR A 136 -14.78 25.06 -5.32
N VAL A 137 -13.66 24.94 -4.60
CA VAL A 137 -12.38 25.49 -5.02
C VAL A 137 -11.55 24.34 -5.58
N VAL A 138 -11.21 24.44 -6.86
CA VAL A 138 -10.34 23.46 -7.53
C VAL A 138 -8.92 24.04 -7.58
N SER A 139 -7.96 23.35 -7.02
CA SER A 139 -6.57 23.79 -6.95
C SER A 139 -5.60 22.69 -7.39
N ILE A 140 -4.33 23.05 -7.60
CA ILE A 140 -3.28 22.06 -7.86
C ILE A 140 -2.94 21.38 -6.55
N ALA A 141 -2.89 20.04 -6.54
CA ALA A 141 -2.52 19.30 -5.35
C ALA A 141 -1.03 19.50 -5.00
N ASP A 142 -0.76 19.84 -3.74
CA ASP A 142 0.60 20.05 -3.24
C ASP A 142 1.46 18.78 -3.32
N LYS A 143 2.74 18.97 -3.63
CA LYS A 143 3.72 17.88 -3.63
C LYS A 143 4.16 17.55 -2.21
N ILE A 144 4.08 16.27 -1.85
CA ILE A 144 4.48 15.79 -0.52
C ILE A 144 5.84 15.12 -0.62
N LYS A 145 6.87 15.71 -0.02
CA LYS A 145 8.19 15.08 0.06
C LYS A 145 8.13 13.84 0.95
N ARG A 146 8.65 12.72 0.46
CA ARG A 146 8.69 11.44 1.18
C ARG A 146 10.11 10.86 1.21
N PRO A 147 10.58 10.35 2.36
CA PRO A 147 11.80 9.56 2.39
C PRO A 147 11.58 8.27 1.58
N GLU A 148 12.68 7.69 1.10
CA GLU A 148 12.64 6.37 0.48
C GLU A 148 12.21 5.28 1.47
N PRO A 149 11.53 4.22 1.02
CA PRO A 149 11.28 3.04 1.84
C PRO A 149 12.59 2.41 2.30
N LYS A 150 12.74 2.18 3.60
CA LYS A 150 13.94 1.54 4.17
C LYS A 150 13.74 0.04 4.23
N LEU A 151 14.63 -0.71 3.58
CA LEU A 151 14.68 -2.17 3.71
C LEU A 151 15.15 -2.56 5.12
N LEU A 152 14.29 -3.27 5.84
CA LEU A 152 14.52 -3.68 7.22
C LEU A 152 15.29 -4.99 7.29
N ASP A 153 16.18 -5.12 8.28
CA ASP A 153 16.81 -6.39 8.58
C ASP A 153 15.96 -7.35 9.43
N LEU A 154 16.43 -8.60 9.55
CA LEU A 154 15.69 -9.66 10.25
C LEU A 154 15.50 -9.35 11.74
N GLU A 155 16.46 -8.66 12.34
CA GLU A 155 16.40 -8.28 13.75
C GLU A 155 15.54 -7.02 13.97
N GLN A 156 15.56 -6.08 13.04
CA GLN A 156 14.67 -4.93 13.01
C GLN A 156 13.21 -5.38 12.87
N THR A 157 12.91 -6.31 11.96
CA THR A 157 11.55 -6.86 11.85
C THR A 157 11.16 -7.65 13.11
N ALA A 158 12.07 -8.41 13.71
CA ALA A 158 11.84 -9.07 14.99
C ALA A 158 11.58 -8.09 16.14
N ALA A 159 12.35 -7.00 16.23
CA ALA A 159 12.17 -5.97 17.24
C ALA A 159 10.81 -5.25 17.08
N LEU A 160 10.42 -4.95 15.85
CA LEU A 160 9.09 -4.37 15.56
C LEU A 160 7.96 -5.34 15.95
N LEU A 161 8.14 -6.64 15.67
CA LEU A 161 7.18 -7.68 16.06
C LEU A 161 7.02 -7.73 17.59
N ARG A 162 8.13 -7.79 18.33
CA ARG A 162 8.12 -7.77 19.80
C ARG A 162 7.46 -6.50 20.34
N LYS A 163 7.81 -5.34 19.80
CA LYS A 163 7.27 -4.04 20.22
C LYS A 163 5.76 -3.96 20.01
N ARG A 164 5.25 -4.48 18.89
CA ARG A 164 3.83 -4.35 18.51
C ARG A 164 2.92 -5.37 19.18
N TYR A 165 3.41 -6.60 19.40
CA TYR A 165 2.57 -7.72 19.83
C TYR A 165 2.94 -8.31 21.19
N GLY A 166 3.99 -7.79 21.83
CA GLY A 166 4.51 -8.30 23.09
C GLY A 166 5.38 -9.55 22.89
N SER A 167 6.47 -9.62 23.64
CA SER A 167 7.41 -10.75 23.61
C SER A 167 6.88 -12.00 24.31
N GLU A 168 5.90 -11.85 25.21
CA GLU A 168 5.37 -12.93 26.05
C GLU A 168 4.42 -13.87 25.28
N ASN A 169 3.75 -13.36 24.25
CA ASN A 169 2.72 -14.09 23.51
C ASN A 169 3.21 -14.67 22.17
N MET A 170 4.49 -14.47 21.85
CA MET A 170 5.05 -14.77 20.53
C MET A 170 6.50 -15.26 20.62
N MET A 171 6.75 -16.43 20.04
CA MET A 171 8.10 -16.89 19.75
C MET A 171 8.53 -16.46 18.37
N ILE A 172 9.77 -16.00 18.25
CA ILE A 172 10.38 -15.54 16.99
C ILE A 172 11.61 -16.39 16.71
N GLY A 173 11.67 -16.97 15.52
CA GLY A 173 12.78 -17.77 15.02
C GLY A 173 12.90 -19.16 15.66
N LEU A 174 12.21 -19.43 16.77
CA LEU A 174 12.30 -20.69 17.49
C LEU A 174 10.93 -21.40 17.54
N PRO A 175 10.80 -22.61 17.00
CA PRO A 175 9.57 -23.37 17.18
C PRO A 175 9.36 -23.68 18.66
N PRO A 176 8.10 -23.67 19.13
CA PRO A 176 7.80 -24.05 20.50
C PRO A 176 8.25 -25.49 20.77
N LYS A 177 9.02 -25.70 21.85
CA LYS A 177 9.34 -27.04 22.36
C LYS A 177 8.14 -27.59 23.15
N LYS A 178 8.04 -28.93 23.29
CA LYS A 178 7.04 -29.57 24.17
C LYS A 178 7.13 -28.93 25.56
N GLY A 179 6.00 -28.43 26.08
CA GLY A 179 5.90 -27.83 27.41
C GLY A 179 5.92 -26.30 27.47
N TRP A 180 6.32 -25.58 26.41
CA TRP A 180 6.36 -24.11 26.45
C TRP A 180 4.99 -23.45 26.56
N TRP A 181 3.95 -24.14 26.07
CA TRP A 181 2.56 -23.68 26.17
C TRP A 181 1.85 -24.20 27.42
N ALA A 182 2.50 -25.02 28.27
CA ALA A 182 1.82 -25.77 29.33
C ALA A 182 1.31 -24.85 30.43
N VAL A 183 0.09 -24.37 30.26
CA VAL A 183 -0.70 -23.78 31.33
C VAL A 183 -1.52 -24.89 31.97
N PRO A 184 -1.44 -25.07 33.30
CA PRO A 184 -2.27 -26.05 33.99
C PRO A 184 -3.76 -25.78 33.73
N GLY A 185 -4.48 -26.74 33.14
CA GLY A 185 -5.94 -26.70 32.98
C GLY A 185 -6.48 -26.41 31.57
N GLU A 186 -5.65 -26.07 30.57
CA GLU A 186 -6.11 -25.89 29.17
C GLU A 186 -5.89 -27.16 28.32
N ASP A 187 -6.87 -27.55 27.48
CA ASP A 187 -6.72 -28.70 26.56
C ASP A 187 -5.73 -28.35 25.43
N MET A 188 -4.48 -28.68 25.70
CA MET A 188 -3.30 -28.30 24.93
C MET A 188 -3.04 -29.16 23.70
N ARG A 189 -3.89 -30.15 23.40
CA ARG A 189 -3.64 -31.14 22.34
C ARG A 189 -3.46 -30.53 20.94
N GLY A 190 -4.05 -29.36 20.68
CA GLY A 190 -3.88 -28.61 19.43
C GLY A 190 -2.64 -27.70 19.34
N LEU A 191 -2.04 -27.32 20.48
CA LEU A 191 -0.92 -26.37 20.57
C LEU A 191 0.45 -27.08 20.62
N ILE A 192 0.50 -28.26 21.24
CA ILE A 192 1.74 -29.04 21.45
C ILE A 192 2.33 -29.58 20.13
N ASN A 193 1.54 -29.68 19.06
CA ASN A 193 1.94 -30.30 17.79
C ASN A 193 2.01 -29.32 16.60
N ARG A 194 2.12 -28.01 16.85
CA ARG A 194 2.09 -27.02 15.78
C ARG A 194 3.40 -26.98 14.98
N THR A 195 3.41 -27.65 13.83
CA THR A 195 4.57 -27.74 12.91
C THR A 195 4.68 -26.57 11.92
N ARG A 196 3.68 -25.69 11.86
CA ARG A 196 3.63 -24.53 10.92
C ARG A 196 3.75 -23.22 11.70
N CYS A 197 4.55 -22.28 11.20
CA CYS A 197 4.60 -20.91 11.71
C CYS A 197 3.28 -20.17 11.43
N ASP A 198 3.06 -19.05 12.11
CA ASP A 198 1.85 -18.22 11.94
C ASP A 198 1.56 -17.91 10.50
N MET A 199 2.57 -17.44 9.76
CA MET A 199 2.40 -17.11 8.35
C MET A 199 1.91 -18.25 7.48
N CYS A 200 2.45 -19.44 7.68
CA CYS A 200 2.03 -20.61 6.94
C CYS A 200 0.62 -21.05 7.36
N VAL A 201 0.22 -20.86 8.63
CA VAL A 201 -1.16 -21.16 9.07
C VAL A 201 -2.16 -20.20 8.40
N PHE A 202 -1.88 -18.90 8.41
CA PHE A 202 -2.78 -17.89 7.83
C PHE A 202 -2.87 -17.96 6.31
N SER A 203 -1.78 -18.21 5.60
CA SER A 203 -1.83 -18.24 4.13
C SER A 203 -2.65 -19.39 3.55
N ASN A 204 -3.10 -20.36 4.38
CA ASN A 204 -3.73 -21.62 3.98
C ASN A 204 -2.95 -22.35 2.86
N ASP A 205 -1.66 -22.07 2.72
CA ASP A 205 -0.79 -22.68 1.70
C ASP A 205 -0.40 -24.07 2.21
N ASN A 206 -1.26 -25.05 1.95
CA ASN A 206 -1.05 -26.47 2.31
C ASN A 206 0.09 -27.11 1.51
N ARG A 207 0.67 -26.40 0.55
CA ARG A 207 1.77 -26.88 -0.29
C ARG A 207 3.10 -26.45 0.35
N SER A 208 3.65 -27.35 1.19
CA SER A 208 5.09 -27.66 1.29
C SER A 208 6.13 -26.65 1.82
N LYS A 209 5.81 -25.50 2.44
CA LYS A 209 6.86 -24.48 2.73
C LYS A 209 7.39 -24.33 4.15
N CYS A 210 6.69 -24.77 5.19
CA CYS A 210 7.20 -24.60 6.57
C CYS A 210 8.25 -25.66 6.95
N THR A 211 8.51 -26.64 6.08
CA THR A 211 9.48 -27.74 6.25
C THR A 211 10.88 -27.38 5.75
N ASN A 212 11.01 -26.52 4.75
CA ASN A 212 12.30 -25.99 4.26
C ASN A 212 12.79 -24.82 5.12
N ARG A 213 12.80 -24.98 6.45
CA ARG A 213 13.31 -23.93 7.32
C ARG A 213 14.82 -23.90 7.16
N LYS A 214 15.35 -22.79 6.67
CA LYS A 214 16.80 -22.58 6.78
C LYS A 214 17.06 -22.03 8.17
N ALA A 215 17.87 -22.79 8.90
CA ALA A 215 18.51 -22.36 10.11
C ALA A 215 19.56 -21.32 9.75
N SER A 216 19.46 -20.14 10.34
CA SER A 216 20.54 -19.16 10.34
C SER A 216 21.02 -19.01 11.78
N HIS A 217 22.33 -19.13 11.97
CA HIS A 217 22.95 -18.82 13.24
C HIS A 217 23.12 -17.31 13.33
N GLU A 218 22.32 -16.68 14.19
CA GLU A 218 22.53 -15.30 14.59
C GLU A 218 22.80 -15.26 16.08
N GLN A 219 23.89 -14.60 16.48
CA GLN A 219 24.28 -14.45 17.88
C GLN A 219 24.35 -15.80 18.63
N GLY A 220 24.82 -16.85 17.94
CA GLY A 220 24.95 -18.20 18.50
C GLY A 220 23.64 -18.98 18.65
N THR A 221 22.49 -18.40 18.30
CA THR A 221 21.19 -19.09 18.37
C THR A 221 20.69 -19.47 16.98
N GLU A 222 20.24 -20.71 16.81
CA GLU A 222 19.64 -21.19 15.58
C GLU A 222 18.24 -20.58 15.42
N LYS A 223 18.04 -19.71 14.41
CA LYS A 223 16.74 -19.14 14.08
C LYS A 223 16.24 -19.66 12.74
N PHE A 224 14.94 -19.90 12.65
CA PHE A 224 14.28 -20.46 11.48
C PHE A 224 13.50 -19.40 10.70
N SER A 225 13.69 -19.38 9.38
CA SER A 225 12.82 -18.67 8.44
C SER A 225 12.43 -19.59 7.28
N CYS A 226 11.13 -19.74 7.05
CA CYS A 226 10.60 -20.44 5.87
C CYS A 226 10.57 -19.51 4.66
N ASP A 227 10.42 -20.04 3.45
CA ASP A 227 10.43 -19.23 2.22
C ASP A 227 9.43 -18.07 2.22
N LEU A 228 8.25 -18.27 2.84
CA LEU A 228 7.23 -17.23 2.97
C LEU A 228 7.68 -16.11 3.91
N CYS A 229 8.25 -16.45 5.07
CA CYS A 229 8.80 -15.47 6.01
C CYS A 229 10.04 -14.78 5.44
N LYS A 230 10.88 -15.49 4.69
CA LYS A 230 12.04 -14.95 3.99
C LYS A 230 11.64 -13.89 2.97
N SER A 231 10.58 -14.13 2.19
CA SER A 231 10.05 -13.13 1.24
C SER A 231 9.62 -11.81 1.89
N LEU A 232 9.41 -11.82 3.22
CA LEU A 232 9.03 -10.66 4.02
C LEU A 232 10.16 -10.18 4.94
N ARG A 233 11.41 -10.64 4.73
CA ARG A 233 12.57 -10.41 5.61
C ARG A 233 12.24 -10.56 7.09
N ARG A 234 11.65 -11.69 7.48
CA ARG A 234 11.42 -12.00 8.90
C ARG A 234 11.71 -13.45 9.26
N TRP A 235 11.89 -13.66 10.56
CA TRP A 235 11.86 -14.98 11.15
C TRP A 235 10.46 -15.58 11.15
N CYS A 236 10.38 -16.91 11.21
CA CYS A 236 9.13 -17.58 11.53
C CYS A 236 8.66 -17.20 12.93
N THR A 237 7.36 -17.08 13.11
CA THR A 237 6.76 -16.78 14.41
C THR A 237 5.76 -17.86 14.83
N TRP A 238 5.57 -17.99 16.14
CA TRP A 238 4.56 -18.84 16.74
C TRP A 238 3.88 -18.10 17.88
N THR A 239 2.61 -17.78 17.70
CA THR A 239 1.75 -17.18 18.72
C THR A 239 0.84 -18.22 19.39
N ARG A 240 0.43 -17.94 20.64
CA ARG A 240 -0.43 -18.82 21.45
C ARG A 240 -1.83 -19.00 20.86
N VAL A 241 -2.37 -17.95 20.25
CA VAL A 241 -3.80 -17.84 19.89
C VAL A 241 -4.09 -18.30 18.47
N ALA A 242 -3.07 -18.59 17.65
CA ALA A 242 -3.23 -18.82 16.20
C ALA A 242 -4.13 -19.99 15.76
N ASN A 243 -4.60 -20.83 16.69
CA ASN A 243 -5.55 -21.90 16.38
C ASN A 243 -7.01 -21.42 16.33
N ASP A 244 -7.35 -20.32 16.99
CA ASP A 244 -8.68 -19.71 16.91
C ASP A 244 -8.74 -18.75 15.73
N ARG A 245 -9.24 -19.26 14.59
CA ARG A 245 -9.48 -18.49 13.37
C ARG A 245 -10.46 -17.31 13.54
N VAL A 246 -11.08 -17.18 14.71
CA VAL A 246 -12.23 -16.29 14.97
C VAL A 246 -11.80 -14.95 15.58
N HIS A 247 -10.64 -14.85 16.22
CA HIS A 247 -10.25 -13.65 16.97
C HIS A 247 -8.79 -13.25 16.78
N ILE A 248 -8.37 -12.80 15.59
CA ILE A 248 -7.00 -12.30 15.46
C ILE A 248 -6.89 -11.11 14.50
N GLU A 249 -7.05 -9.91 15.05
CA GLU A 249 -6.55 -8.63 14.52
C GLU A 249 -5.00 -8.53 14.56
N TYR A 250 -4.27 -9.66 14.63
CA TYR A 250 -2.81 -9.71 14.76
C TYR A 250 -2.11 -10.32 13.51
N PRO A 251 -0.77 -10.30 13.47
CA PRO A 251 0.15 -9.62 12.55
C PRO A 251 0.31 -10.15 11.12
N PHE A 252 -0.26 -11.31 10.82
CA PHE A 252 0.40 -12.22 9.86
C PHE A 252 -0.22 -12.18 8.47
N LEU A 253 -1.53 -12.11 8.40
CA LEU A 253 -2.29 -11.69 7.23
C LEU A 253 -3.68 -11.44 7.80
N VAL A 254 -4.29 -10.30 7.52
CA VAL A 254 -5.76 -10.29 7.48
C VAL A 254 -6.09 -11.08 6.24
N VAL A 255 -6.18 -12.41 6.39
CA VAL A 255 -6.76 -13.24 5.37
C VAL A 255 -8.19 -12.73 5.28
N PRO A 256 -8.61 -12.16 4.15
CA PRO A 256 -10.03 -12.07 3.91
C PRO A 256 -10.45 -13.51 3.65
N PHE A 257 -10.68 -14.28 4.73
CA PHE A 257 -11.46 -15.50 4.66
C PHE A 257 -12.84 -15.04 4.21
N SER A 258 -13.01 -14.98 2.90
CA SER A 258 -14.30 -14.78 2.25
C SER A 258 -15.20 -13.72 2.86
N LEU A 259 -14.66 -12.57 3.31
CA LEU A 259 -15.46 -11.35 3.24
C LEU A 259 -15.55 -11.04 1.75
N LYS A 260 -16.42 -11.78 1.04
CA LYS A 260 -17.07 -11.29 -0.17
C LYS A 260 -17.74 -10.01 0.33
N TYR A 261 -17.02 -8.88 0.26
CA TYR A 261 -17.60 -7.60 0.62
C TYR A 261 -18.94 -7.55 -0.09
N LYS A 262 -20.00 -7.42 0.72
CA LYS A 262 -21.36 -7.55 0.21
C LYS A 262 -21.53 -6.47 -0.83
N LEU A 263 -22.29 -6.80 -1.87
CA LEU A 263 -22.76 -5.80 -2.80
C LEU A 263 -23.56 -4.77 -1.99
N GLN A 264 -23.19 -3.49 -2.12
CA GLN A 264 -23.87 -2.41 -1.42
C GLN A 264 -24.61 -1.56 -2.44
N GLY A 265 -25.88 -1.26 -2.18
CA GLY A 265 -26.58 -0.20 -2.91
C GLY A 265 -26.03 1.15 -2.47
N ILE A 266 -25.75 2.03 -3.43
CA ILE A 266 -25.23 3.38 -3.17
C ILE A 266 -26.12 4.40 -3.90
N PRO A 267 -26.15 5.67 -3.44
CA PRO A 267 -26.75 6.74 -4.25
C PRO A 267 -26.00 6.87 -5.58
N ALA A 268 -26.65 7.48 -6.57
CA ALA A 268 -25.98 7.86 -7.80
C ALA A 268 -24.75 8.72 -7.46
N PRO A 269 -23.56 8.36 -7.98
CA PRO A 269 -22.34 9.07 -7.65
C PRO A 269 -22.45 10.52 -8.14
N PRO A 270 -21.92 11.49 -7.39
CA PRO A 270 -22.01 12.91 -7.74
C PRO A 270 -21.21 13.26 -9.00
N ILE A 271 -20.39 12.33 -9.50
CA ILE A 271 -19.46 12.55 -10.62
C ILE A 271 -20.21 12.38 -11.96
N ASN A 272 -21.07 13.35 -12.24
CA ASN A 272 -21.38 13.84 -13.58
C ASN A 272 -21.09 15.35 -13.65
N ILE A 273 -20.10 15.81 -12.86
CA ILE A 273 -19.62 17.19 -12.95
C ILE A 273 -18.67 17.24 -14.15
N ASP A 274 -19.01 18.07 -15.14
CA ASP A 274 -18.21 18.51 -16.29
C ASP A 274 -16.89 19.23 -15.87
N LEU A 275 -16.20 18.75 -14.83
CA LEU A 275 -14.89 19.28 -14.40
C LEU A 275 -13.79 19.05 -15.45
N LEU A 276 -14.02 18.15 -16.41
CA LEU A 276 -13.15 17.95 -17.57
C LEU A 276 -13.27 19.11 -18.60
N ASN A 277 -14.32 19.92 -18.53
CA ASN A 277 -14.55 21.05 -19.45
C ASN A 277 -14.08 22.40 -18.89
N ILE A 278 -13.55 22.47 -17.66
CA ILE A 278 -12.96 23.71 -17.11
C ILE A 278 -11.69 24.14 -17.89
N ASP A 279 -11.10 23.23 -18.67
CA ASP A 279 -9.93 23.49 -19.53
C ASP A 279 -10.19 24.49 -20.68
N SER A 280 -11.44 24.89 -20.98
CA SER A 280 -11.70 25.88 -22.03
C SER A 280 -11.55 27.34 -21.58
N GLU A 281 -11.62 27.64 -20.29
CA GLU A 281 -11.54 29.04 -19.81
C GLU A 281 -10.10 29.44 -19.43
N GLU A 282 -9.30 28.56 -18.81
CA GLU A 282 -7.90 28.85 -18.44
C GLU A 282 -6.99 29.09 -19.67
N LYS A 283 -7.30 28.52 -20.85
CA LYS A 283 -6.50 28.74 -22.08
C LYS A 283 -6.77 30.08 -22.76
N ASP A 284 -7.89 30.71 -22.48
CA ASP A 284 -8.27 31.98 -23.11
C ASP A 284 -7.74 33.17 -22.31
N GLU A 285 -7.58 33.05 -20.99
CA GLU A 285 -6.97 34.09 -20.14
C GLU A 285 -5.45 34.21 -20.37
N ASP A 286 -4.72 33.09 -20.45
CA ASP A 286 -3.27 33.10 -20.74
C ASP A 286 -2.94 33.62 -22.16
N LYS A 287 -3.90 33.53 -23.10
CA LYS A 287 -3.77 34.09 -24.45
C LYS A 287 -4.11 35.57 -24.51
N ALA A 288 -5.06 36.03 -23.68
CA ALA A 288 -5.45 37.43 -23.61
C ALA A 288 -4.33 38.30 -23.00
N GLU A 289 -3.67 37.81 -21.94
CA GLU A 289 -2.54 38.51 -21.32
C GLU A 289 -1.29 38.55 -22.22
N ALA A 290 -1.07 37.51 -23.04
CA ALA A 290 0.05 37.48 -24.00
C ALA A 290 -0.17 38.39 -25.23
N MET A 291 -1.43 38.77 -25.54
CA MET A 291 -1.74 39.69 -26.65
C MET A 291 -1.79 41.17 -26.23
N THR A 292 -1.73 41.50 -24.93
CA THR A 292 -1.79 42.90 -24.45
C THR A 292 -0.42 43.56 -24.23
N GLN A 293 0.69 42.86 -24.52
CA GLN A 293 2.06 43.38 -24.31
C GLN A 293 2.85 43.64 -25.60
N VAL A 294 2.20 43.67 -26.76
CA VAL A 294 2.83 44.04 -28.03
C VAL A 294 1.93 45.07 -28.68
N ASP A 295 2.13 46.36 -28.37
CA ASP A 295 1.71 47.53 -29.17
C ASP A 295 1.99 48.82 -28.38
N GLU A 296 3.25 49.11 -28.04
CA GLU A 296 3.72 50.48 -27.73
C GLU A 296 5.21 50.54 -28.07
N ASP A 297 5.54 50.89 -29.31
CA ASP A 297 6.80 51.54 -29.74
C ASP A 297 6.64 51.88 -31.24
N GLU A 298 5.69 52.78 -31.54
CA GLU A 298 5.68 53.59 -32.75
C GLU A 298 6.20 55.00 -32.40
N ASP A 299 6.84 55.61 -33.41
CA ASP A 299 7.21 57.03 -33.54
C ASP A 299 8.52 57.44 -32.83
N GLU A 300 9.46 58.17 -33.42
CA GLU A 300 9.54 59.04 -34.59
C GLU A 300 11.06 59.32 -34.79
N ASP A 301 11.52 59.61 -36.01
CA ASP A 301 12.31 60.83 -36.26
C ASP A 301 12.76 60.93 -37.74
N GLU A 302 12.34 62.06 -38.29
CA GLU A 302 12.54 62.61 -39.63
C GLU A 302 14.00 63.04 -39.93
N ASP A 303 14.29 63.03 -41.23
CA ASP A 303 15.03 64.02 -42.03
C ASP A 303 16.50 64.39 -41.75
N GLY A 304 17.27 64.46 -42.85
CA GLY A 304 18.55 65.17 -42.90
C GLY A 304 19.41 64.89 -44.14
N GLU A 305 19.17 65.68 -45.18
CA GLU A 305 19.87 65.87 -46.46
C GLU A 305 21.43 65.79 -46.45
N GLU A 306 22.04 65.11 -47.44
CA GLU A 306 22.74 65.68 -48.63
C GLU A 306 23.22 64.56 -49.59
#